data_AF-A0A933IUC7-F1
#
_entry.id   AF-A0A933IUC7-F1
#
_cell.length_a   1.000
_cell.length_b   1.000
_cell.length_c   1.000
_cell.angle_alpha   90.00
_cell.angle_beta   90.00
_cell.angle_gamma   90.00
#
_symmetry.space_group_name_H-M   'P 1'
#
loop_
_entity.id
_entity.type
_entity.pdbx_description
1 polymer ?
#
loop_
_entity_poly.entity_id
_entity_poly.type
_entity_poly.pdbx_seq_one_letter_code
_entity_poly.pdbx_strand_id
1 'polypeptide(L)'
;MDGEKAVATLKEIALDKELPHTEYALFGVRCPYCGKMDRIRPLEHPDEIEEILGEDLLRYRTAWGILARQDREVGICWFCRQVIKLEEDMTIAGPFEE
;
A
#
# COMPACT_ATOMS: atom_id res chain seq x y z
N MET A 1 -10.20 13.36 4.52
CA MET A 1 -9.19 12.49 5.14
C MET A 1 -7.83 13.07 4.79
N ASP A 2 -6.95 13.21 5.77
CA ASP A 2 -5.56 13.67 5.59
C ASP A 2 -4.61 12.48 5.31
N GLY A 3 -3.34 12.73 5.02
CA GLY A 3 -2.37 11.71 4.62
C GLY A 3 -2.14 10.63 5.68
N GLU A 4 -1.96 11.04 6.94
CA GLU A 4 -1.77 10.13 8.08
C GLU A 4 -2.97 9.19 8.25
N LYS A 5 -4.19 9.75 8.24
CA LYS A 5 -5.41 8.94 8.31
C LYS A 5 -5.57 8.02 7.11
N ALA A 6 -5.13 8.42 5.91
CA ALA A 6 -5.16 7.57 4.73
C ALA A 6 -4.22 6.37 4.89
N VAL A 7 -3.00 6.59 5.41
CA VAL A 7 -2.03 5.52 5.70
C VAL A 7 -2.61 4.54 6.73
N ALA A 8 -3.17 5.05 7.82
CA ALA A 8 -3.80 4.23 8.85
C ALA A 8 -4.98 3.42 8.30
N THR A 9 -5.82 4.04 7.46
CA THR A 9 -6.98 3.40 6.83
C THR A 9 -6.55 2.26 5.91
N LEU A 10 -5.58 2.50 5.01
CA LEU A 10 -5.09 1.44 4.12
C LEU A 10 -4.43 0.31 4.90
N LYS A 11 -3.68 0.62 5.96
CA LYS A 11 -3.05 -0.39 6.80
C LYS A 11 -4.07 -1.27 7.50
N GLU A 12 -5.10 -0.68 8.09
CA GLU A 12 -6.19 -1.40 8.75
C GLU A 12 -6.88 -2.36 7.77
N ILE A 13 -7.33 -1.84 6.63
CA ILE A 13 -8.08 -2.61 5.63
C ILE A 13 -7.20 -3.70 5.00
N ALA A 14 -5.94 -3.39 4.69
CA ALA A 14 -5.03 -4.36 4.12
C ALA A 14 -4.72 -5.51 5.09
N LEU A 15 -4.69 -5.25 6.39
CA LEU A 15 -4.53 -6.31 7.39
C LEU A 15 -5.80 -7.13 7.58
N ASP A 16 -6.97 -6.49 7.64
CA ASP A 16 -8.27 -7.15 7.80
C ASP A 16 -8.61 -8.07 6.61
N LYS A 17 -8.40 -7.57 5.39
CA LYS A 17 -8.70 -8.27 4.13
C LYS A 17 -7.52 -9.08 3.59
N GLU A 18 -6.41 -9.13 4.33
CA GLU A 18 -5.15 -9.83 3.98
C GLU A 18 -4.55 -9.40 2.63
N LEU A 19 -4.67 -8.11 2.27
CA LEU A 19 -4.16 -7.52 1.03
C LEU A 19 -2.66 -7.20 1.09
N PRO A 20 -1.94 -7.27 -0.06
CA PRO A 20 -2.46 -7.64 -1.37
C PRO A 20 -2.59 -9.14 -1.55
N HIS A 21 -3.58 -9.57 -2.32
CA HIS A 21 -3.78 -10.98 -2.70
C HIS A 21 -2.79 -11.40 -3.77
N THR A 22 -2.38 -10.46 -4.61
CA THR A 22 -1.28 -10.65 -5.55
C THR A 22 0.02 -11.01 -4.80
N GLU A 23 0.56 -12.20 -5.07
CA GLU A 23 1.74 -12.71 -4.36
C GLU A 23 3.07 -12.10 -4.84
N TYR A 24 3.02 -11.25 -5.86
CA TYR A 24 4.17 -10.57 -6.44
C TYR A 24 4.82 -9.61 -5.42
N ALA A 25 6.12 -9.81 -5.18
CA ALA A 25 6.94 -8.91 -4.41
C ALA A 25 7.95 -8.20 -5.32
N LEU A 26 8.15 -6.90 -5.07
CA LEU A 26 9.15 -6.11 -5.77
C LEU A 26 10.55 -6.54 -5.33
N PHE A 27 11.37 -6.94 -6.31
CA PHE A 27 12.74 -7.35 -6.07
C PHE A 27 13.67 -6.14 -5.97
N GLY A 28 14.63 -6.17 -5.04
CA GLY A 28 15.62 -5.10 -4.87
C GLY A 28 15.09 -3.83 -4.19
N VAL A 29 13.79 -3.76 -3.88
CA VAL A 29 13.19 -2.63 -3.16
C VAL A 29 13.31 -2.84 -1.66
N ARG A 30 13.92 -1.87 -0.97
CA ARG A 30 14.17 -1.93 0.48
C ARG A 30 13.07 -1.21 1.26
N CYS A 31 12.50 -1.89 2.25
CA CYS A 31 11.55 -1.28 3.18
C CYS A 31 12.24 -0.18 4.01
N PRO A 32 11.73 1.06 4.03
CA PRO A 32 12.32 2.15 4.82
C PRO A 32 12.15 1.96 6.33
N TYR A 33 11.16 1.15 6.75
CA TYR A 33 10.87 0.91 8.17
C TYR A 33 11.67 -0.23 8.79
N CYS A 34 11.73 -1.40 8.13
CA CYS A 34 12.39 -2.59 8.69
C CYS A 34 13.69 -2.98 7.99
N GLY A 35 14.03 -2.30 6.89
CA GLY A 35 15.26 -2.54 6.12
C GLY A 35 15.28 -3.84 5.32
N LYS A 36 14.21 -4.66 5.34
CA LYS A 36 14.10 -5.88 4.53
C LYS A 36 13.92 -5.56 3.05
N MET A 37 14.53 -6.38 2.22
CA MET A 37 14.39 -6.36 0.76
C MET A 37 13.45 -7.49 0.34
N ASP A 38 12.84 -7.38 -0.85
CA ASP A 38 12.03 -8.45 -1.48
C ASP A 38 10.76 -8.84 -0.71
N ARG A 39 10.26 -7.93 0.14
CA ARG A 39 9.04 -8.12 0.94
C ARG A 39 8.01 -7.02 0.68
N ILE A 40 8.29 -6.16 -0.29
CA ILE A 40 7.38 -5.09 -0.66
C ILE A 40 6.42 -5.62 -1.71
N ARG A 41 5.12 -5.44 -1.46
CA ARG A 41 4.08 -5.78 -2.43
C ARG A 41 3.27 -4.52 -2.74
N PRO A 42 3.04 -4.18 -4.02
CA PRO A 42 2.08 -3.16 -4.39
C PRO A 42 0.71 -3.58 -3.89
N LEU A 43 -0.06 -2.65 -3.34
CA LEU A 43 -1.45 -2.89 -3.05
C LEU A 43 -2.26 -2.85 -4.36
N GLU A 44 -3.36 -3.58 -4.42
CA GLU A 44 -4.21 -3.64 -5.62
C GLU A 44 -5.04 -2.37 -5.78
N HIS A 45 -5.31 -1.98 -7.03
CA HIS A 45 -6.18 -0.85 -7.31
C HIS A 45 -7.59 -1.16 -6.78
N PRO A 46 -8.33 -0.18 -6.21
CA PRO A 46 -9.65 -0.43 -5.62
C PRO A 46 -10.64 -1.14 -6.56
N ASP A 47 -10.52 -0.90 -7.87
CA ASP A 47 -11.41 -1.49 -8.88
C ASP A 47 -11.07 -2.96 -9.19
N GLU A 48 -9.86 -3.42 -8.90
CA GLU A 48 -9.43 -4.82 -9.09
C GLU A 48 -9.92 -5.73 -7.97
N ILE A 49 -10.16 -5.17 -6.79
CA ILE A 49 -10.52 -5.91 -5.57
C ILE A 49 -11.87 -5.44 -4.98
N GLU A 50 -12.74 -4.87 -5.80
CA GLU A 50 -14.02 -4.28 -5.35
C GLU A 50 -14.87 -5.28 -4.56
N GLU A 51 -14.97 -6.52 -5.05
CA GLU A 51 -15.72 -7.60 -4.42
C GLU A 51 -15.15 -8.02 -3.06
N ILE A 52 -13.81 -7.94 -2.88
CA ILE A 52 -13.12 -8.28 -1.64
C ILE A 52 -13.31 -7.18 -0.59
N LEU A 53 -13.30 -5.92 -1.03
CA LEU A 53 -13.41 -4.76 -0.15
C LEU A 53 -14.80 -4.63 0.47
N GLY A 54 -15.87 -4.94 -0.28
CA GLY A 54 -17.24 -4.89 0.24
C GLY A 54 -17.59 -3.53 0.86
N GLU A 55 -17.93 -3.52 2.15
CA GLU A 55 -18.26 -2.28 2.88
C GLU A 55 -17.09 -1.31 3.04
N ASP A 56 -15.85 -1.80 2.98
CA ASP A 56 -14.63 -0.98 3.12
C ASP A 56 -14.23 -0.29 1.80
N LEU A 57 -14.89 -0.61 0.68
CA LEU A 57 -14.55 -0.10 -0.65
C LEU A 57 -14.40 1.42 -0.68
N LEU A 58 -15.38 2.14 -0.13
CA LEU A 58 -15.37 3.61 -0.16
C LEU A 58 -14.21 4.18 0.66
N ARG A 59 -13.91 3.58 1.82
CA ARG A 59 -12.81 3.99 2.70
C ARG A 59 -11.46 3.71 2.03
N TYR A 60 -11.30 2.52 1.48
CA TYR A 60 -10.10 2.10 0.77
C TYR A 60 -9.86 3.00 -0.46
N ARG A 61 -10.86 3.16 -1.33
CA ARG A 61 -10.75 4.01 -2.54
C ARG A 61 -10.42 5.45 -2.20
N THR A 62 -11.00 5.99 -1.13
CA THR A 62 -10.68 7.36 -0.67
C THR A 62 -9.23 7.47 -0.18
N ALA A 63 -8.79 6.54 0.66
CA ALA A 63 -7.42 6.54 1.18
C ALA A 63 -6.39 6.29 0.07
N TRP A 64 -6.70 5.37 -0.84
CA TRP A 64 -5.94 5.10 -2.06
C TRP A 64 -5.75 6.36 -2.87
N GLY A 65 -6.83 7.06 -3.24
CA GLY A 65 -6.76 8.27 -4.07
C GLY A 65 -6.04 9.46 -3.42
N ILE A 66 -5.87 9.47 -2.09
CA ILE A 66 -5.05 10.47 -1.40
C ILE A 66 -3.56 10.16 -1.55
N LEU A 67 -3.21 8.88 -1.49
CA LEU A 67 -1.83 8.40 -1.43
C LEU A 67 -1.26 8.09 -2.81
N ALA A 68 -1.96 7.35 -3.66
CA ALA A 68 -1.58 7.09 -5.04
C ALA A 68 -1.70 8.36 -5.89
N ARG A 69 -0.68 8.66 -6.72
CA ARG A 69 -0.69 9.76 -7.70
C ARG A 69 -0.05 9.27 -9.00
N GLN A 70 -0.09 10.09 -10.06
CA GLN A 70 0.42 9.69 -11.39
C GLN A 70 1.88 9.19 -11.39
N ASP A 71 2.70 9.66 -10.45
CA ASP A 71 4.12 9.36 -10.31
C ASP A 71 4.44 8.40 -9.15
N ARG A 72 3.44 7.96 -8.39
CA ARG A 72 3.67 7.16 -7.18
C ARG A 72 2.53 6.19 -6.89
N GLU A 73 2.92 5.01 -6.42
CA GLU A 73 2.01 3.94 -6.04
C GLU A 73 2.07 3.67 -4.54
N VAL A 74 1.13 2.84 -4.06
CA VAL A 74 1.07 2.45 -2.66
C VAL A 74 1.39 0.97 -2.53
N GLY A 75 2.30 0.63 -1.63
CA GLY A 75 2.63 -0.74 -1.29
C GLY A 75 2.51 -1.02 0.20
N ILE A 76 2.67 -2.29 0.55
CA ILE A 76 2.82 -2.74 1.93
C ILE A 76 4.05 -3.63 2.05
N CYS A 77 4.78 -3.49 3.15
CA CYS A 77 5.81 -4.46 3.50
C CYS A 77 5.16 -5.68 4.17
N TRP A 78 5.25 -6.86 3.54
CA TRP A 78 4.68 -8.10 4.08
C TRP A 78 5.36 -8.57 5.39
N PHE A 79 6.54 -8.03 5.71
CA PHE A 79 7.25 -8.34 6.96
C PHE A 79 6.76 -7.47 8.14
N CYS A 80 6.88 -6.14 8.04
CA CYS A 80 6.52 -5.23 9.13
C CYS A 80 5.12 -4.62 9.02
N ARG A 81 4.38 -4.96 7.96
CA ARG A 81 3.00 -4.52 7.68
C ARG A 81 2.82 -3.01 7.63
N GLN A 82 3.89 -2.27 7.30
CA GLN A 82 3.83 -0.84 7.08
C GLN A 82 3.46 -0.54 5.64
N VAL A 83 2.54 0.41 5.46
CA VAL A 83 2.22 1.01 4.17
C VAL A 83 3.37 1.91 3.75
N ILE A 84 3.77 1.82 2.50
CA ILE A 84 4.96 2.47 1.95
C ILE A 84 4.63 3.13 0.62
N LYS A 85 5.28 4.26 0.39
CA LYS A 85 5.21 4.99 -0.88
C LYS A 85 6.15 4.30 -1.86
N LEU A 86 5.67 4.00 -3.06
CA LEU A 86 6.45 3.43 -4.15
C LEU A 86 6.65 4.50 -5.22
N GLU A 87 7.90 4.80 -5.56
CA GLU A 87 8.30 5.85 -6.51
C GLU A 87 9.12 5.24 -7.65
N GLU A 88 9.35 6.04 -8.70
CA GLU A 88 10.20 5.70 -9.86
C GLU A 88 9.87 4.31 -10.42
N ASP A 89 8.63 4.13 -10.89
CA ASP A 89 8.13 2.86 -11.44
C ASP A 89 8.27 1.67 -10.47
N MET A 90 8.00 1.93 -9.19
CA MET A 90 8.08 0.95 -8.09
C MET A 90 9.50 0.41 -7.84
N THR A 91 10.54 1.16 -8.17
CA THR A 91 11.93 0.76 -7.89
C THR A 91 12.46 1.32 -6.57
N ILE A 92 11.80 2.33 -6.00
CA ILE A 92 12.15 2.94 -4.72
C ILE A 92 10.97 2.89 -3.76
N ALA A 93 11.25 2.57 -2.49
CA ALA A 93 10.26 2.66 -1.42
C ALA A 93 10.66 3.73 -0.39
N GLY A 94 9.72 4.63 -0.11
CA GLY A 94 9.84 5.69 0.89
C GLY A 94 8.73 5.62 1.94
N PRO A 95 8.90 6.30 3.09
CA PRO A 95 7.80 6.52 4.01
C PRO A 95 6.79 7.49 3.39
N PHE A 96 5.51 7.38 3.78
CA PHE A 96 4.62 8.53 3.73
C PHE A 96 4.96 9.39 4.94
N GLU A 97 5.56 10.56 4.72
CA GLU A 97 5.89 11.49 5.80
C GLU A 97 4.63 11.88 6.57
N GLU A 98 4.76 12.01 7.90
CA GLU A 98 3.74 12.53 8.82
C GLU A 98 3.52 14.04 8.61
#